data_AF-A0A2B7GP59-F1
#
_entry.id   AF-A0A2B7GP59-F1
#
_cell.length_a   1.000
_cell.length_b   1.000
_cell.length_c   1.000
_cell.angle_alpha   90.00
_cell.angle_beta   90.00
_cell.angle_gamma   90.00
#
_symmetry.space_group_name_H-M   'P 1'
#
loop_
_entity.id
_entity.type
_entity.pdbx_description
1 polymer ?
#
loop_
_entity_poly.entity_id
_entity_poly.type
_entity_poly.pdbx_seq_one_letter_code
_entity_poly.pdbx_strand_id
1 'polypeptide(L)'
;MTERTDTNSQSQTELLERITAIQTDLGIDETTREYAMSIVAEIPSREIWIRSPTRTAAAALLMACRLREIPVRVTVLAEQTSVTKANILDEMQRLSNELEIAIPLEDPTTILEETCGELAIPESVENRAIRLAELGDSAGVTSGVSPYTFAAAVLYIVCTASDVDLSQAEIASHLDVSTATLRDRRDDLLEATGGQLFERRFPEASSDAIALVDSLLRDARDANWAANKRFLGLVAGAWLYTARQYDLETSVADFASLTGISESTIQARYDQYDAHRNPSRTPQGKCDP
;
A
#
# COMPACT_ATOMS: atom_id res chain seq x y z
N MET A 1 6.36 -32.83 -34.06
CA MET A 1 7.20 -32.82 -32.84
C MET A 1 8.49 -32.05 -33.09
N THR A 2 9.18 -32.28 -34.22
CA THR A 2 10.42 -31.60 -34.65
C THR A 2 10.32 -30.07 -34.71
N GLU A 3 9.28 -29.54 -35.35
CA GLU A 3 9.06 -28.09 -35.49
C GLU A 3 8.81 -27.35 -34.15
N ARG A 4 8.38 -28.08 -33.11
CA ARG A 4 8.13 -27.53 -31.76
C ARG A 4 9.40 -27.43 -30.94
N THR A 5 10.30 -28.41 -31.06
CA THR A 5 11.60 -28.40 -30.38
C THR A 5 12.49 -27.29 -30.94
N ASP A 6 12.51 -27.11 -32.26
CA ASP A 6 13.33 -26.10 -32.94
C ASP A 6 12.88 -24.66 -32.57
N THR A 7 11.57 -24.41 -32.51
CA THR A 7 11.00 -23.13 -32.08
C THR A 7 11.36 -22.80 -30.61
N ASN A 8 11.37 -23.80 -29.73
CA ASN A 8 11.69 -23.60 -28.31
C ASN A 8 13.19 -23.32 -28.11
N SER A 9 14.07 -24.02 -28.84
CA SER A 9 15.51 -23.77 -28.79
C SER A 9 15.88 -22.38 -29.33
N GLN A 10 15.26 -21.92 -30.43
CA GLN A 10 15.47 -20.55 -30.93
C GLN A 10 14.99 -19.49 -29.94
N SER A 11 13.82 -19.71 -29.32
CA SER A 11 13.27 -18.79 -28.30
C SER A 11 14.17 -18.68 -27.07
N GLN A 12 14.86 -19.76 -26.70
CA GLN A 12 15.83 -19.77 -25.59
C GLN A 12 17.11 -19.01 -25.91
N THR A 13 17.65 -19.14 -27.11
CA THR A 13 18.82 -18.35 -27.52
C THR A 13 18.47 -16.86 -27.50
N GLU A 14 17.33 -16.47 -28.07
CA GLU A 14 16.87 -15.08 -28.01
C GLU A 14 16.68 -14.60 -26.57
N LEU A 15 16.11 -15.44 -25.69
CA LEU A 15 15.92 -15.12 -24.28
C LEU A 15 17.25 -14.78 -23.57
N LEU A 16 18.30 -15.57 -23.78
CA LEU A 16 19.62 -15.32 -23.17
C LEU A 16 20.28 -14.04 -23.70
N GLU A 17 20.12 -13.76 -25.00
CA GLU A 17 20.57 -12.51 -25.62
C GLU A 17 19.84 -11.31 -25.02
N ARG A 18 18.51 -11.40 -24.82
CA ARG A 18 17.70 -10.34 -24.19
C ARG A 18 18.10 -10.09 -22.74
N ILE A 19 18.35 -11.15 -21.96
CA ILE A 19 18.85 -11.01 -20.58
C ILE A 19 20.16 -10.23 -20.56
N THR A 20 21.10 -10.58 -21.45
CA THR A 20 22.40 -9.91 -21.53
C THR A 20 22.27 -8.45 -21.96
N ALA A 21 21.40 -8.16 -22.93
CA ALA A 21 21.15 -6.79 -23.37
C ALA A 21 20.58 -5.92 -22.23
N ILE A 22 19.50 -6.38 -21.59
CA ILE A 22 18.84 -5.63 -20.50
C ILE A 22 19.80 -5.42 -19.33
N GLN A 23 20.56 -6.46 -18.94
CA GLN A 23 21.55 -6.34 -17.87
C GLN A 23 22.62 -5.29 -18.19
N THR A 24 23.15 -5.30 -19.41
CA THR A 24 24.19 -4.35 -19.84
C THR A 24 23.66 -2.93 -19.79
N ASP A 25 22.44 -2.71 -20.30
CA ASP A 25 21.83 -1.39 -20.37
C ASP A 25 21.51 -0.81 -18.97
N LEU A 26 21.12 -1.67 -18.03
CA LEU A 26 20.79 -1.27 -16.65
C LEU A 26 21.99 -1.29 -15.69
N GLY A 27 23.16 -1.75 -16.13
CA GLY A 27 24.34 -1.87 -15.27
C GLY A 27 24.19 -2.85 -14.12
N ILE A 28 23.32 -3.86 -14.28
CA ILE A 28 23.12 -4.93 -13.30
C ILE A 28 24.39 -5.80 -13.24
N ASP A 29 24.78 -6.29 -12.06
CA ASP A 29 26.02 -7.07 -11.92
C ASP A 29 25.95 -8.43 -12.60
N GLU A 30 27.12 -8.94 -12.99
CA GLU A 30 27.27 -10.21 -13.70
C GLU A 30 26.66 -11.39 -12.92
N THR A 31 26.79 -11.40 -11.59
CA THR A 31 26.23 -12.46 -10.75
C THR A 31 24.70 -12.49 -10.81
N THR A 32 24.04 -11.34 -10.97
CA THR A 32 22.57 -11.28 -11.11
C THR A 32 22.16 -11.83 -12.46
N ARG A 33 22.94 -11.53 -13.50
CA ARG A 33 22.74 -12.08 -14.85
C ARG A 33 22.82 -13.60 -14.82
N GLU A 34 23.86 -14.16 -14.20
CA GLU A 34 24.05 -15.60 -14.06
C GLU A 34 22.87 -16.24 -13.31
N TYR A 35 22.36 -15.57 -12.28
CA TYR A 35 21.20 -16.02 -11.54
C TYR A 35 19.90 -15.95 -12.37
N ALA A 36 19.70 -14.91 -13.19
CA ALA A 36 18.59 -14.86 -14.14
C ALA A 36 18.70 -15.97 -15.21
N MET A 37 19.93 -16.24 -15.67
CA MET A 37 20.22 -17.32 -16.62
C MET A 37 19.93 -18.70 -16.03
N SER A 38 20.21 -18.93 -14.74
CA SER A 38 19.90 -20.20 -14.08
C SER A 38 18.39 -20.42 -13.93
N ILE A 39 17.62 -19.37 -13.60
CA ILE A 39 16.16 -19.42 -13.57
C ILE A 39 15.60 -19.86 -14.93
N VAL A 40 16.05 -19.23 -16.02
CA VAL A 40 15.53 -19.58 -17.37
C VAL A 40 16.03 -20.93 -17.88
N ALA A 41 17.14 -21.46 -17.34
CA ALA A 41 17.63 -22.78 -17.70
C ALA A 41 16.70 -23.91 -17.22
N GLU A 42 15.85 -23.66 -16.22
CA GLU A 42 14.83 -24.61 -15.75
C GLU A 42 13.58 -24.68 -16.65
N ILE A 43 13.32 -23.66 -17.46
CA ILE A 43 12.14 -23.58 -18.35
C ILE A 43 11.98 -24.85 -19.22
N PRO A 44 13.01 -25.32 -19.97
CA PRO A 44 12.87 -26.51 -20.79
C PRO A 44 12.59 -27.80 -20.00
N SER A 45 13.20 -27.99 -18.84
CA SER A 45 13.00 -29.22 -18.05
C SER A 45 11.60 -29.30 -17.45
N ARG A 46 10.94 -28.15 -17.24
CA ARG A 46 9.56 -28.04 -16.77
C ARG A 46 8.53 -27.88 -17.88
N GLU A 47 8.94 -28.02 -19.15
CA GLU A 47 8.08 -27.85 -20.33
C GLU A 47 7.34 -26.50 -20.36
N ILE A 48 7.93 -25.47 -19.76
CA ILE A 48 7.35 -24.14 -19.69
C ILE A 48 7.46 -23.46 -21.05
N TRP A 49 6.35 -22.89 -21.52
CA TRP A 49 6.31 -22.17 -22.79
C TRP A 49 6.78 -20.72 -22.65
N ILE A 50 7.71 -20.29 -23.51
CA ILE A 50 8.16 -18.89 -23.61
C ILE A 50 7.14 -18.11 -24.44
N ARG A 51 6.37 -17.22 -23.80
CA ARG A 51 5.37 -16.39 -24.49
C ARG A 51 6.00 -15.26 -25.30
N SER A 52 7.07 -14.66 -24.77
CA SER A 52 7.81 -13.57 -25.39
C SER A 52 9.22 -13.54 -24.78
N PRO A 53 10.29 -13.71 -25.57
CA PRO A 53 11.66 -13.71 -25.05
C PRO A 53 11.99 -12.45 -24.26
N THR A 54 11.60 -11.26 -24.74
CA THR A 54 11.82 -9.99 -24.01
C THR A 54 11.05 -9.92 -22.70
N ARG A 55 9.78 -10.35 -22.67
CA ARG A 55 8.96 -10.37 -21.45
C ARG A 55 9.53 -11.33 -20.41
N THR A 56 9.87 -12.55 -20.84
CA THR A 56 10.44 -13.59 -19.98
C THR A 56 11.83 -13.17 -19.49
N ALA A 57 12.65 -12.49 -20.31
CA ALA A 57 13.94 -11.93 -19.90
C ALA A 57 13.78 -10.88 -18.80
N ALA A 58 12.88 -9.92 -18.99
CA ALA A 58 12.61 -8.86 -18.01
C ALA A 58 12.10 -9.45 -16.69
N ALA A 59 11.20 -10.44 -16.76
CA ALA A 59 10.68 -11.13 -15.59
C ALA A 59 11.78 -11.93 -14.85
N ALA A 60 12.62 -12.68 -15.56
CA ALA A 60 13.71 -13.46 -14.97
C ALA A 60 14.76 -12.56 -14.30
N LEU A 61 15.09 -11.41 -14.90
CA LEU A 61 15.96 -10.41 -14.27
C LEU A 61 15.32 -9.81 -13.02
N LEU A 62 14.04 -9.46 -13.06
CA LEU A 62 13.32 -8.98 -11.88
C LEU A 62 13.32 -10.02 -10.75
N MET A 63 13.07 -11.30 -11.08
CA MET A 63 13.16 -12.41 -10.11
C MET A 63 14.55 -12.50 -9.50
N ALA A 64 15.60 -12.48 -10.33
CA ALA A 64 16.98 -12.57 -9.86
C ALA A 64 17.36 -11.39 -8.96
N CYS A 65 16.98 -10.16 -9.32
CA CYS A 65 17.20 -9.00 -8.47
C CYS A 65 16.50 -9.15 -7.12
N ARG A 66 15.22 -9.55 -7.10
CA ARG A 66 14.46 -9.73 -5.85
C ARG A 66 15.02 -10.84 -4.96
N LEU A 67 15.37 -11.98 -5.54
CA LEU A 67 15.98 -13.10 -4.80
C LEU A 67 17.36 -12.76 -4.23
N ARG A 68 18.04 -11.77 -4.81
CA ARG A 68 19.35 -11.29 -4.37
C ARG A 68 19.30 -9.98 -3.60
N GLU A 69 18.10 -9.50 -3.26
CA GLU A 69 17.90 -8.24 -2.53
C GLU A 69 18.54 -7.03 -3.23
N ILE A 70 18.56 -7.04 -4.56
CA ILE A 70 19.08 -5.94 -5.39
C ILE A 70 17.90 -5.03 -5.73
N PRO A 71 17.95 -3.74 -5.33
CA PRO A 71 16.86 -2.82 -5.57
C PRO A 71 16.74 -2.54 -7.08
N VAL A 72 15.65 -3.02 -7.68
CA VAL A 72 15.27 -2.68 -9.05
C VAL A 72 13.76 -2.50 -9.14
N ARG A 73 13.34 -1.33 -9.60
CA ARG A 73 11.91 -1.09 -9.84
C ARG A 73 11.52 -1.73 -11.15
N VAL A 74 10.37 -2.40 -11.18
CA VAL A 74 9.81 -2.97 -12.43
C VAL A 74 9.63 -1.92 -13.53
N THR A 75 9.48 -0.64 -13.15
CA THR A 75 9.36 0.48 -14.08
C THR A 75 10.62 0.66 -14.93
N VAL A 76 11.80 0.46 -14.34
CA VAL A 76 13.10 0.60 -15.02
C VAL A 76 13.23 -0.48 -16.09
N LEU A 77 12.83 -1.72 -15.76
CA LEU A 77 12.78 -2.81 -16.73
C LEU A 77 11.74 -2.56 -17.83
N ALA A 78 10.58 -2.01 -17.47
CA ALA A 78 9.52 -1.70 -18.42
C ALA A 78 9.95 -0.63 -19.44
N GLU A 79 10.62 0.42 -18.97
CA GLU A 79 11.19 1.48 -19.81
C GLU A 79 12.23 0.92 -20.78
N GLN A 80 13.15 0.08 -20.31
CA GLN A 80 14.21 -0.46 -21.14
C GLN A 80 13.75 -1.48 -22.19
N THR A 81 12.67 -2.21 -21.90
CA THR A 81 12.21 -3.31 -22.74
C THR A 81 11.02 -2.97 -23.62
N SER A 82 10.39 -1.80 -23.42
CA SER A 82 9.07 -1.47 -23.97
C SER A 82 7.96 -2.49 -23.62
N VAL A 83 8.18 -3.33 -22.61
CA VAL A 83 7.17 -4.24 -22.06
C VAL A 83 6.48 -3.54 -20.90
N THR A 84 5.15 -3.52 -20.87
CA THR A 84 4.41 -2.88 -19.78
C THR A 84 4.72 -3.55 -18.43
N LYS A 85 4.75 -2.77 -17.34
CA LYS A 85 4.93 -3.24 -15.96
C LYS A 85 4.04 -4.44 -15.60
N ALA A 86 2.74 -4.34 -15.92
CA ALA A 86 1.77 -5.42 -15.68
C ALA A 86 2.20 -6.74 -16.35
N ASN A 87 2.59 -6.71 -17.63
CA ASN A 87 3.07 -7.90 -18.32
C ASN A 87 4.37 -8.48 -17.74
N ILE A 88 5.25 -7.66 -17.17
CA ILE A 88 6.47 -8.15 -16.50
C ILE A 88 6.11 -8.82 -15.18
N LEU A 89 5.28 -8.19 -14.36
CA LEU A 89 4.82 -8.74 -13.07
C LEU A 89 3.99 -10.02 -13.25
N ASP A 90 3.10 -10.05 -14.23
CA ASP A 90 2.29 -11.23 -14.57
C ASP A 90 3.17 -12.40 -15.01
N GLU A 91 4.18 -12.14 -15.83
CA GLU A 91 5.12 -13.16 -16.27
C GLU A 91 6.04 -13.63 -15.14
N MET A 92 6.50 -12.72 -14.29
CA MET A 92 7.24 -13.06 -13.07
C MET A 92 6.42 -13.97 -12.16
N GLN A 93 5.14 -13.63 -11.89
CA GLN A 93 4.26 -14.44 -11.07
C GLN A 93 4.01 -15.82 -11.71
N ARG A 94 3.82 -15.86 -13.03
CA ARG A 94 3.67 -17.11 -13.78
C ARG A 94 4.91 -17.99 -13.63
N LEU A 95 6.10 -17.45 -13.89
CA LEU A 95 7.36 -18.18 -13.77
C LEU A 95 7.63 -18.63 -12.34
N SER A 96 7.40 -17.77 -11.35
CA SER A 96 7.48 -18.09 -9.93
C SER A 96 6.59 -19.29 -9.56
N ASN A 97 5.34 -19.31 -10.05
CA ASN A 97 4.41 -20.40 -9.79
C ASN A 97 4.82 -21.71 -10.51
N GLU A 98 5.19 -21.64 -11.79
CA GLU A 98 5.54 -22.82 -12.59
C GLU A 98 6.90 -23.43 -12.17
N LEU A 99 7.83 -22.60 -11.71
CA LEU A 99 9.15 -23.02 -11.21
C LEU A 99 9.14 -23.29 -9.70
N GLU A 100 8.03 -23.03 -9.01
CA GLU A 100 7.91 -23.15 -7.54
C GLU A 100 8.97 -22.32 -6.78
N ILE A 101 9.32 -21.15 -7.33
CA ILE A 101 10.28 -20.23 -6.74
C ILE A 101 9.52 -19.19 -5.94
N ALA A 102 9.72 -19.16 -4.62
CA ALA A 102 9.16 -18.12 -3.76
C ALA A 102 9.92 -16.80 -3.96
N ILE A 103 9.32 -15.86 -4.69
CA ILE A 103 9.89 -14.52 -4.88
C ILE A 103 9.49 -13.65 -3.68
N PRO A 104 10.46 -13.06 -2.96
CA PRO A 104 10.13 -12.15 -1.87
C PRO A 104 9.38 -10.93 -2.41
N LEU A 105 8.38 -10.49 -1.67
CA LEU A 105 7.79 -9.18 -1.89
C LEU A 105 8.77 -8.12 -1.37
N GLU A 106 8.74 -6.96 -2.00
CA GLU A 106 9.47 -5.80 -1.49
C GLU A 106 8.88 -5.39 -0.14
N ASP A 107 9.75 -5.10 0.83
CA ASP A 107 9.34 -4.65 2.15
C ASP A 107 8.78 -3.23 2.04
N PRO A 108 7.52 -2.99 2.47
CA PRO A 108 6.95 -1.66 2.47
C PRO A 108 7.76 -0.65 3.28
N THR A 109 8.49 -1.07 4.32
CA THR A 109 9.33 -0.17 5.11
C THR A 109 10.52 0.35 4.30
N THR A 110 11.19 -0.51 3.52
CA THR A 110 12.23 -0.10 2.58
C THR A 110 11.71 0.89 1.54
N ILE A 111 10.52 0.62 0.97
CA ILE A 111 9.89 1.55 0.01
C ILE A 111 9.62 2.91 0.67
N LEU A 112 9.19 2.92 1.94
CA LEU A 112 8.95 4.15 2.69
C LEU A 112 10.23 4.94 2.93
N GLU A 113 11.33 4.29 3.33
CA GLU A 113 12.64 4.91 3.56
C GLU A 113 13.16 5.55 2.26
N GLU A 114 13.15 4.80 1.16
CA GLU A 114 13.57 5.29 -0.17
C GLU A 114 12.71 6.49 -0.61
N THR A 115 11.39 6.36 -0.51
CA THR A 115 10.45 7.42 -0.90
C THR A 115 10.61 8.67 -0.04
N CYS A 116 10.80 8.52 1.28
CA CYS A 116 11.03 9.64 2.17
C CYS A 116 12.32 10.38 1.81
N GLY A 117 13.39 9.63 1.50
CA GLY A 117 14.64 10.20 1.01
C GLY A 117 14.48 10.95 -0.31
N GLU A 118 13.81 10.36 -1.29
CA GLU A 118 13.59 10.96 -2.61
C GLU A 118 12.70 12.22 -2.57
N LEU A 119 11.68 12.23 -1.72
CA LEU A 119 10.75 13.36 -1.53
C LEU A 119 11.20 14.36 -0.45
N ALA A 120 12.39 14.17 0.13
CA ALA A 120 12.93 14.99 1.21
C ALA A 120 11.97 15.15 2.40
N ILE A 121 11.25 14.07 2.74
CA ILE A 121 10.34 14.02 3.89
C ILE A 121 11.17 14.04 5.18
N PRO A 122 10.77 14.80 6.22
CA PRO A 122 11.52 14.83 7.47
C PRO A 122 11.61 13.46 8.14
N GLU A 123 12.78 13.13 8.71
CA GLU A 123 13.05 11.86 9.42
C GLU A 123 12.02 11.55 10.52
N SER A 124 11.48 12.60 11.18
CA SER A 124 10.41 12.42 12.17
C SER A 124 9.09 11.91 11.58
N VAL A 125 8.78 12.26 10.33
CA VAL A 125 7.59 11.81 9.59
C VAL A 125 7.84 10.42 9.01
N GLU A 126 9.03 10.15 8.51
CA GLU A 126 9.48 8.82 8.07
C GLU A 126 9.37 7.79 9.20
N ASN A 127 9.90 8.09 10.39
CA ASN A 127 9.76 7.23 11.56
C ASN A 127 8.29 6.96 11.94
N ARG A 128 7.40 7.94 11.74
CA ARG A 128 5.96 7.74 11.94
C ARG A 128 5.36 6.85 10.86
N ALA A 129 5.83 6.97 9.61
CA ALA A 129 5.44 6.13 8.49
C ALA A 129 5.78 4.66 8.77
N ILE A 130 7.02 4.38 9.14
CA ILE A 130 7.50 3.02 9.46
C ILE A 130 6.66 2.41 10.58
N ARG A 131 6.45 3.14 11.69
CA ARG A 131 5.62 2.66 12.81
C ARG A 131 4.16 2.40 12.44
N LEU A 132 3.62 3.13 11.46
CA LEU A 132 2.25 2.90 10.97
C LEU A 132 2.21 1.70 10.00
N ALA A 133 3.25 1.51 9.19
CA ALA A 133 3.40 0.35 8.32
C ALA A 133 3.46 -0.96 9.14
N GLU A 134 4.30 -1.00 10.19
CA GLU A 134 4.38 -2.13 11.12
C GLU A 134 3.04 -2.45 11.79
N LEU A 135 2.28 -1.41 12.14
CA LEU A 135 0.96 -1.54 12.74
C LEU A 135 -0.04 -2.14 11.74
N GLY A 136 -0.02 -1.68 10.50
CA GLY A 136 -0.87 -2.22 9.43
C GLY A 136 -0.53 -3.67 9.09
N ASP A 137 0.76 -4.02 9.07
CA ASP A 137 1.18 -5.41 8.85
C ASP A 137 0.69 -6.32 9.98
N SER A 138 0.86 -5.89 11.23
CA SER A 138 0.34 -6.59 12.42
C SER A 138 -1.18 -6.74 12.41
N ALA A 139 -1.89 -5.79 11.80
CA ALA A 139 -3.35 -5.82 11.62
C ALA A 139 -3.80 -6.64 10.40
N GLY A 140 -2.87 -7.17 9.59
CA GLY A 140 -3.15 -8.02 8.43
C GLY A 140 -3.68 -7.29 7.19
N VAL A 141 -3.60 -5.95 7.14
CA VAL A 141 -4.10 -5.16 5.99
C VAL A 141 -3.15 -5.10 4.81
N THR A 142 -1.99 -5.75 4.91
CA THR A 142 -0.99 -5.90 3.83
C THR A 142 -1.33 -7.08 2.91
N SER A 143 -2.18 -8.01 3.33
CA SER A 143 -2.47 -9.24 2.58
C SER A 143 -3.17 -8.97 1.24
N GLY A 144 -2.58 -9.43 0.15
CA GLY A 144 -3.10 -9.22 -1.20
C GLY A 144 -3.00 -7.77 -1.72
N VAL A 145 -2.27 -6.91 -1.01
CA VAL A 145 -2.05 -5.51 -1.39
C VAL A 145 -0.63 -5.34 -1.92
N SER A 146 -0.47 -4.58 -3.01
CA SER A 146 0.85 -4.21 -3.49
C SER A 146 1.62 -3.40 -2.43
N PRO A 147 2.89 -3.73 -2.10
CA PRO A 147 3.71 -2.98 -1.16
C PRO A 147 3.76 -1.47 -1.44
N TYR A 148 3.84 -1.09 -2.72
CA TYR A 148 3.82 0.31 -3.17
C TYR A 148 2.50 1.01 -2.85
N THR A 149 1.37 0.31 -3.01
CA THR A 149 0.06 0.87 -2.69
C THR A 149 -0.12 1.03 -1.19
N PHE A 150 0.37 0.07 -0.40
CA PHE A 150 0.37 0.17 1.05
C PHE A 150 1.27 1.32 1.54
N ALA A 151 2.50 1.42 1.04
CA ALA A 151 3.41 2.53 1.34
C ALA A 151 2.80 3.90 0.98
N ALA A 152 2.13 4.01 -0.19
CA ALA A 152 1.45 5.23 -0.60
C ALA A 152 0.32 5.63 0.37
N ALA A 153 -0.45 4.66 0.85
CA ALA A 153 -1.49 4.88 1.84
C ALA A 153 -0.90 5.35 3.19
N VAL A 154 0.15 4.68 3.67
CA VAL A 154 0.87 5.04 4.90
C VAL A 154 1.41 6.47 4.81
N LEU A 155 2.15 6.81 3.75
CA LEU A 155 2.72 8.16 3.53
C LEU A 155 1.64 9.22 3.54
N TYR A 156 0.54 8.99 2.82
CA TYR A 156 -0.54 9.96 2.78
C TYR A 156 -1.11 10.26 4.17
N ILE A 157 -1.28 9.23 5.02
CA ILE A 157 -1.77 9.41 6.40
C ILE A 157 -0.80 10.26 7.21
N VAL A 158 0.49 9.89 7.22
CA VAL A 158 1.47 10.56 8.09
C VAL A 158 1.83 11.95 7.62
N CYS A 159 1.91 12.20 6.30
CA CYS A 159 2.12 13.53 5.74
C CYS A 159 0.95 14.46 6.05
N THR A 160 -0.29 13.97 5.90
CA THR A 160 -1.49 14.75 6.26
C THR A 160 -1.50 15.10 7.76
N ALA A 161 -1.13 14.14 8.62
CA ALA A 161 -1.07 14.34 10.07
C ALA A 161 0.18 15.12 10.55
N SER A 162 1.09 15.50 9.64
CA SER A 162 2.32 16.23 9.95
C SER A 162 2.41 17.56 9.21
N ASP A 163 1.33 17.97 8.53
CA ASP A 163 1.26 19.19 7.70
C ASP A 163 2.40 19.29 6.67
N VAL A 164 2.79 18.14 6.11
CA VAL A 164 3.77 18.10 5.01
C VAL A 164 3.03 18.41 3.71
N ASP A 165 3.53 19.39 2.96
CA ASP A 165 2.97 19.84 1.68
C ASP A 165 3.24 18.82 0.56
N LEU A 166 2.53 17.69 0.64
CA LEU A 166 2.58 16.59 -0.32
C LEU A 166 1.15 16.15 -0.62
N SER A 167 0.72 16.35 -1.86
CA SER A 167 -0.62 16.00 -2.29
C SER A 167 -0.76 14.48 -2.51
N GLN A 168 -2.01 14.01 -2.43
CA GLN A 168 -2.36 12.63 -2.78
C GLN A 168 -1.91 12.27 -4.21
N ALA A 169 -1.94 13.24 -5.13
CA ALA A 169 -1.57 13.02 -6.53
C ALA A 169 -0.05 12.88 -6.69
N GLU A 170 0.74 13.65 -5.94
CA GLU A 170 2.21 13.56 -5.95
C GLU A 170 2.68 12.22 -5.40
N ILE A 171 2.16 11.79 -4.24
CA ILE A 171 2.48 10.49 -3.65
C ILE A 171 2.09 9.35 -4.60
N ALA A 172 0.87 9.40 -5.15
CA ALA A 172 0.38 8.39 -6.07
C ALA A 172 1.22 8.32 -7.36
N SER A 173 1.61 9.47 -7.91
CA SER A 173 2.46 9.54 -9.10
C SER A 173 3.86 9.01 -8.84
N HIS A 174 4.45 9.34 -7.69
CA HIS A 174 5.81 8.91 -7.34
C HIS A 174 5.90 7.38 -7.18
N LEU A 175 4.92 6.79 -6.48
CA LEU A 175 4.83 5.35 -6.26
C LEU A 175 4.13 4.57 -7.38
N ASP A 176 3.78 5.24 -8.49
CA ASP A 176 3.13 4.63 -9.66
C ASP A 176 1.82 3.88 -9.32
N VAL A 177 0.99 4.46 -8.45
CA VAL A 177 -0.32 3.93 -8.07
C VAL A 177 -1.43 4.91 -8.43
N SER A 178 -2.67 4.42 -8.55
CA SER A 178 -3.80 5.32 -8.78
C SER A 178 -4.21 6.02 -7.48
N THR A 179 -4.66 7.27 -7.59
CA THR A 179 -5.18 8.02 -6.43
C THR A 179 -6.40 7.32 -5.81
N ALA A 180 -7.22 6.64 -6.61
CA ALA A 180 -8.34 5.85 -6.10
C ALA A 180 -7.85 4.67 -5.25
N THR A 181 -6.89 3.89 -5.75
CA THR A 181 -6.32 2.73 -5.03
C THR A 181 -5.63 3.15 -3.73
N LEU A 182 -4.86 4.24 -3.76
CA LEU A 182 -4.26 4.83 -2.56
C LEU A 182 -5.34 5.17 -1.52
N ARG A 183 -6.45 5.80 -1.95
CA ARG A 183 -7.56 6.17 -1.07
C ARG A 183 -8.21 4.96 -0.43
N ASP A 184 -8.51 3.93 -1.22
CA ASP A 184 -9.16 2.72 -0.72
C ASP A 184 -8.27 2.02 0.31
N ARG A 185 -6.96 1.90 0.04
CA ARG A 185 -6.01 1.28 0.98
C ARG A 185 -5.72 2.12 2.22
N ARG A 186 -5.72 3.44 2.09
CA ARG A 186 -5.70 4.36 3.24
C ARG A 186 -6.88 4.09 4.15
N ASP A 187 -8.08 3.97 3.59
CA ASP A 187 -9.29 3.81 4.39
C ASP A 187 -9.30 2.45 5.08
N ASP A 188 -8.87 1.37 4.40
CA ASP A 188 -8.70 0.04 5.01
C ASP A 188 -7.68 0.05 6.15
N LEU A 189 -6.53 0.71 5.96
CA LEU A 189 -5.51 0.85 7.00
C LEU A 189 -6.04 1.59 8.22
N LEU A 190 -6.70 2.75 8.01
CA LEU A 190 -7.29 3.53 9.10
C LEU A 190 -8.41 2.78 9.83
N GLU A 191 -9.19 1.97 9.12
CA GLU A 191 -10.24 1.13 9.71
C GLU A 191 -9.64 0.07 10.64
N ALA A 192 -8.59 -0.62 10.17
CA ALA A 192 -7.97 -1.70 10.92
C ALA A 192 -7.11 -1.24 12.10
N THR A 193 -6.48 -0.06 11.99
CA THR A 193 -5.57 0.44 13.03
C THR A 193 -6.17 1.55 13.89
N GLY A 194 -7.41 1.97 13.64
CA GLY A 194 -8.02 3.14 14.26
C GLY A 194 -8.09 3.07 15.79
N GLY A 195 -8.43 1.92 16.37
CA GLY A 195 -8.40 1.72 17.82
C GLY A 195 -6.99 1.71 18.42
N GLN A 196 -6.03 1.06 17.75
CA GLN A 196 -4.63 1.03 18.21
C GLN A 196 -3.98 2.42 18.17
N LEU A 197 -4.30 3.22 17.15
CA LEU A 197 -3.87 4.62 17.07
C LEU A 197 -4.53 5.48 18.16
N PHE A 198 -5.79 5.19 18.51
CA PHE A 198 -6.47 5.84 19.63
C PHE A 198 -5.81 5.51 20.98
N GLU A 199 -5.49 4.23 21.22
CA GLU A 199 -4.75 3.78 22.42
C GLU A 199 -3.40 4.49 22.56
N ARG A 200 -2.65 4.65 21.46
CA ARG A 200 -1.38 5.40 21.50
C ARG A 200 -1.56 6.85 21.93
N ARG A 201 -2.71 7.47 21.64
CA ARG A 201 -3.04 8.83 22.05
C ARG A 201 -3.59 8.91 23.47
N PHE A 202 -4.31 7.89 23.92
CA PHE A 202 -4.90 7.77 25.25
C PHE A 202 -4.48 6.43 25.88
N PRO A 203 -3.23 6.33 26.41
CA PRO A 203 -2.73 5.08 27.00
C PRO A 203 -3.54 4.59 28.20
N GLU A 204 -4.30 5.48 28.84
CA GLU A 204 -5.24 5.20 29.93
C GLU A 204 -6.62 4.70 29.46
N ALA A 205 -6.88 4.71 28.15
CA ALA A 205 -8.15 4.25 27.61
C ALA A 205 -8.38 2.77 27.94
N SER A 206 -9.62 2.44 28.33
CA SER A 206 -10.00 1.05 28.58
C SER A 206 -10.05 0.23 27.28
N SER A 207 -9.95 -1.09 27.39
CA SER A 207 -10.17 -2.00 26.26
C SER A 207 -11.53 -1.80 25.58
N ASP A 208 -12.56 -1.43 26.35
CA ASP A 208 -13.91 -1.18 25.84
C ASP A 208 -13.98 0.12 25.03
N ALA A 209 -13.15 1.11 25.36
CA ALA A 209 -13.02 2.34 24.58
C ALA A 209 -12.34 2.06 23.23
N ILE A 210 -11.27 1.26 23.23
CA ILE A 210 -10.57 0.84 22.02
C ILE A 210 -11.52 0.03 21.11
N ALA A 211 -12.21 -0.96 21.68
CA ALA A 211 -13.20 -1.76 20.96
C ALA A 211 -14.38 -0.92 20.42
N LEU A 212 -14.77 0.15 21.14
CA LEU A 212 -15.78 1.09 20.65
C LEU A 212 -15.30 1.80 19.39
N VAL A 213 -14.07 2.31 19.34
CA VAL A 213 -13.49 2.92 18.13
C VAL A 213 -13.55 1.94 16.96
N ASP A 214 -13.05 0.72 17.13
CA ASP A 214 -13.03 -0.28 16.06
C ASP A 214 -14.43 -0.65 15.59
N SER A 215 -15.41 -0.68 16.50
CA SER A 215 -16.82 -0.92 16.13
C SER A 215 -17.40 0.24 15.32
N LEU A 216 -17.11 1.48 15.69
CA LEU A 216 -17.63 2.67 15.01
C LEU A 216 -17.08 2.79 13.59
N LEU A 217 -15.80 2.47 13.40
CA LEU A 217 -15.16 2.53 12.09
C LEU A 217 -15.69 1.46 11.13
N ARG A 218 -15.85 0.22 11.63
CA ARG A 218 -16.50 -0.87 10.87
C ARG A 218 -17.95 -0.52 10.52
N ASP A 219 -18.73 -0.04 11.49
CA ASP A 219 -20.12 0.37 11.24
C ASP A 219 -20.20 1.49 10.19
N ALA A 220 -19.29 2.47 10.26
CA ALA A 220 -19.25 3.58 9.31
C ALA A 220 -18.87 3.14 7.89
N ARG A 221 -18.15 2.03 7.73
CA ARG A 221 -17.81 1.49 6.41
C ARG A 221 -19.05 1.08 5.62
N ASP A 222 -20.01 0.47 6.31
CA ASP A 222 -21.23 -0.07 5.72
C ASP A 222 -22.42 0.91 5.77
N ALA A 223 -22.31 1.96 6.57
CA ALA A 223 -23.42 2.88 6.79
C ALA A 223 -23.64 3.86 5.63
N ASN A 224 -24.89 3.95 5.15
CA ASN A 224 -25.27 4.86 4.07
C ASN A 224 -24.99 6.34 4.38
N TRP A 225 -25.03 6.76 5.65
CA TRP A 225 -24.73 8.14 6.04
C TRP A 225 -23.25 8.51 5.81
N ALA A 226 -22.36 7.52 5.78
CA ALA A 226 -20.92 7.66 5.67
C ALA A 226 -20.39 7.46 4.23
N ALA A 227 -21.18 6.90 3.30
CA ALA A 227 -20.76 6.46 1.95
C ALA A 227 -20.02 7.48 1.06
N ASN A 228 -20.03 8.78 1.38
CA ASN A 228 -19.32 9.82 0.63
C ASN A 228 -18.44 10.72 1.52
N LYS A 229 -18.15 10.26 2.74
CA LYS A 229 -17.36 11.03 3.70
C LYS A 229 -15.90 10.61 3.61
N ARG A 230 -14.98 11.57 3.77
CA ARG A 230 -13.57 11.25 3.93
C ARG A 230 -13.39 10.39 5.19
N PHE A 231 -12.79 9.22 5.04
CA PHE A 231 -12.65 8.27 6.13
C PHE A 231 -11.81 8.80 7.29
N LEU A 232 -10.78 9.60 7.03
CA LEU A 232 -10.01 10.28 8.08
C LEU A 232 -10.88 11.19 8.97
N GLY A 233 -11.94 11.79 8.41
CA GLY A 233 -12.93 12.53 9.20
C GLY A 233 -13.83 11.60 10.03
N LEU A 234 -14.16 10.41 9.53
CA LEU A 234 -14.86 9.38 10.30
C LEU A 234 -14.01 8.87 11.47
N VAL A 235 -12.69 8.74 11.29
CA VAL A 235 -11.74 8.43 12.37
C VAL A 235 -11.74 9.51 13.43
N ALA A 236 -11.52 10.77 13.05
CA ALA A 236 -11.51 11.87 14.01
C ALA A 236 -12.85 12.00 14.77
N GLY A 237 -13.98 11.80 14.09
CA GLY A 237 -15.30 11.79 14.72
C GLY A 237 -15.51 10.62 15.68
N ALA A 238 -15.06 9.41 15.33
CA ALA A 238 -15.16 8.23 16.18
C ALA A 238 -14.29 8.35 17.43
N TRP A 239 -13.09 8.92 17.30
CA TRP A 239 -12.21 9.22 18.42
C TRP A 239 -12.82 10.25 19.37
N LEU A 240 -13.36 11.35 18.83
CA LEU A 240 -14.06 12.35 19.65
C LEU A 240 -15.29 11.76 20.34
N TYR A 241 -16.06 10.92 19.64
CA TYR A 241 -17.22 10.24 20.22
C TYR A 241 -16.80 9.36 21.39
N THR A 242 -15.80 8.49 21.17
CA THR A 242 -15.30 7.57 22.19
C THR A 242 -14.73 8.33 23.38
N ALA A 243 -13.89 9.34 23.16
CA ALA A 243 -13.31 10.14 24.23
C ALA A 243 -14.38 10.76 25.13
N ARG A 244 -15.48 11.26 24.55
CA ARG A 244 -16.62 11.81 25.33
C ARG A 244 -17.43 10.74 26.07
N GLN A 245 -17.55 9.52 25.54
CA GLN A 245 -18.27 8.44 26.23
C GLN A 245 -17.51 7.91 27.46
N TYR A 246 -16.18 8.04 27.45
CA TYR A 246 -15.29 7.54 28.50
C TYR A 246 -14.63 8.66 29.33
N ASP A 247 -15.15 9.89 29.22
CA ASP A 247 -14.66 11.06 29.96
C ASP A 247 -13.14 11.30 29.83
N LEU A 248 -12.56 11.02 28.66
CA LEU A 248 -11.15 11.27 28.37
C LEU A 248 -10.94 12.76 28.07
N GLU A 249 -9.94 13.38 28.71
CA GLU A 249 -9.64 14.80 28.53
C GLU A 249 -9.11 15.09 27.12
N THR A 250 -9.95 15.71 26.29
CA THR A 250 -9.57 16.16 24.95
C THR A 250 -10.50 17.25 24.41
N SER A 251 -10.05 17.95 23.38
CA SER A 251 -10.81 18.95 22.64
C SER A 251 -10.94 18.60 21.15
N VAL A 252 -11.89 19.23 20.46
CA VAL A 252 -11.99 19.11 18.99
C VAL A 252 -10.71 19.63 18.31
N ALA A 253 -10.10 20.68 18.88
CA ALA A 253 -8.86 21.27 18.39
C ALA A 253 -7.66 20.31 18.51
N ASP A 254 -7.64 19.45 19.54
CA ASP A 254 -6.58 18.44 19.72
C ASP A 254 -6.59 17.45 18.55
N PHE A 255 -7.78 16.93 18.21
CA PHE A 255 -7.93 16.01 17.08
C PHE A 255 -7.73 16.70 15.74
N ALA A 256 -8.11 17.97 15.60
CA ALA A 256 -7.84 18.74 14.39
C ALA A 256 -6.34 18.87 14.12
N SER A 257 -5.58 19.23 15.16
CA SER A 257 -4.11 19.32 15.10
C SER A 257 -3.46 17.97 14.83
N LEU A 258 -4.02 16.88 15.39
CA LEU A 258 -3.47 15.53 15.23
C LEU A 258 -3.72 14.91 13.85
N THR A 259 -4.87 15.19 13.25
CA THR A 259 -5.33 14.52 12.02
C THR A 259 -5.24 15.39 10.77
N GLY A 260 -5.01 16.70 10.92
CA GLY A 260 -5.09 17.67 9.82
C GLY A 260 -6.51 17.94 9.33
N ILE A 261 -7.54 17.49 10.07
CA ILE A 261 -8.95 17.67 9.72
C ILE A 261 -9.52 18.91 10.42
N SER A 262 -10.27 19.75 9.70
CA SER A 262 -10.94 20.92 10.28
C SER A 262 -11.88 20.55 11.44
N GLU A 263 -11.91 21.35 12.50
CA GLU A 263 -12.79 21.14 13.67
C GLU A 263 -14.26 20.97 13.29
N SER A 264 -14.77 21.77 12.34
CA SER A 264 -16.16 21.69 11.87
C SER A 264 -16.49 20.32 11.24
N THR A 265 -15.53 19.72 10.53
CA THR A 265 -15.69 18.37 9.98
C THR A 265 -15.70 17.32 11.09
N ILE A 266 -14.81 17.44 12.09
CA ILE A 266 -14.76 16.51 13.23
C ILE A 266 -16.07 16.55 14.01
N GLN A 267 -16.55 17.75 14.36
CA GLN A 267 -17.80 17.94 15.08
C GLN A 267 -18.99 17.38 14.28
N ALA A 268 -19.06 17.64 12.98
CA ALA A 268 -20.11 17.09 12.13
C ALA A 268 -20.09 15.54 12.06
N ARG A 269 -18.92 14.90 12.18
CA ARG A 269 -18.81 13.43 12.19
C ARG A 269 -19.19 12.85 13.55
N TYR A 270 -18.81 13.52 14.63
CA TYR A 270 -19.29 13.20 15.98
C TYR A 270 -20.82 13.23 16.05
N ASP A 271 -21.46 14.30 15.55
CA ASP A 271 -22.92 14.45 15.62
C ASP A 271 -23.63 13.34 14.81
N GLN A 272 -23.02 12.90 13.72
CA GLN A 272 -23.53 11.79 12.90
C GLN A 272 -23.43 10.44 13.62
N TYR A 273 -22.31 10.16 14.30
CA TYR A 273 -22.19 8.96 15.13
C TYR A 273 -23.19 8.97 16.29
N ASP A 274 -23.33 10.11 16.97
CA ASP A 274 -24.27 10.25 18.07
C ASP A 274 -25.72 10.07 17.60
N ALA A 275 -26.12 10.69 16.48
CA ALA A 275 -27.45 10.48 15.91
C ALA A 275 -27.68 9.03 15.46
N HIS A 276 -26.66 8.37 14.93
CA HIS A 276 -26.75 6.98 14.46
C HIS A 276 -26.87 5.98 15.62
N ARG A 277 -26.12 6.17 16.70
CA ARG A 277 -26.12 5.30 17.89
C ARG A 277 -27.25 5.65 18.87
N ASN A 278 -27.66 6.91 18.94
CA ASN A 278 -28.69 7.44 19.85
C ASN A 278 -29.82 8.16 19.07
N PRO A 279 -30.65 7.45 18.30
CA PRO A 279 -31.71 8.06 17.47
C PRO A 279 -32.79 8.80 18.29
N SER A 280 -32.86 8.59 19.60
CA SER A 280 -33.76 9.30 20.52
C SER A 280 -33.24 10.65 21.02
N ARG A 281 -31.96 10.99 20.75
CA ARG A 281 -31.34 12.28 21.12
C ARG A 281 -31.32 13.31 19.98
N THR A 282 -31.80 12.96 18.79
CA THR A 282 -31.91 13.92 17.69
C THR A 282 -32.88 15.03 18.08
N PRO A 283 -32.50 16.32 18.04
CA PRO A 283 -33.40 17.38 18.43
C PRO A 283 -34.59 17.42 17.46
N GLN A 284 -35.79 17.17 17.99
CA GLN A 284 -37.04 17.60 17.37
C GLN A 284 -36.99 19.13 17.28
N GLY A 285 -36.61 19.65 16.12
CA GLY A 285 -36.30 21.07 16.01
C GLY A 285 -36.22 21.57 14.58
N LYS A 286 -37.36 21.50 13.88
CA LYS A 286 -37.91 22.56 13.01
C LYS A 286 -39.36 22.21 12.69
N CYS A 287 -40.25 22.53 13.62
CA CYS A 287 -41.57 23.02 13.20
C CYS A 287 -41.31 24.41 12.63
N ASP A 288 -41.55 24.59 11.35
CA ASP A 288 -41.74 25.90 10.75
C ASP A 288 -43.19 25.97 10.21
N PRO A 289 -43.80 27.17 10.25
CA PRO A 289 -45.26 27.40 10.36
C PRO A 289 -46.09 27.14 9.10
#